data_AF-A0A2E7N5D0-F1
#
_entry.id   AF-A0A2E7N5D0-F1
#
_cell.length_a   1.000
_cell.length_b   1.000
_cell.length_c   1.000
_cell.angle_alpha   90.00
_cell.angle_beta   90.00
_cell.angle_gamma   90.00
#
_symmetry.space_group_name_H-M   'P 1'
#
loop_
_entity.id
_entity.type
_entity.pdbx_description
1 polymer ?
#
loop_
_entity_poly.entity_id
_entity_poly.type
_entity_poly.pdbx_seq_one_letter_code
_entity_poly.pdbx_strand_id
1 'polypeptide(L)' 'MAVSPQIEFGDYHALVIGNNDYKHLPKLENAIQDARDVSEVLERLYGYKVQTLENATRSDIIGALVK' A
#
# COMPACT_ATOMS: atom_id res chain seq x y z
N MET A 1 16.61 31.80 -11.61
CA MET A 1 15.72 30.67 -11.25
C MET A 1 16.56 29.70 -10.44
N ALA A 2 16.25 29.52 -9.16
CA ALA A 2 16.99 28.57 -8.32
C ALA A 2 16.49 27.16 -8.65
N VAL A 3 17.38 26.33 -9.19
CA VAL A 3 17.14 24.90 -9.30
C VAL A 3 17.43 24.33 -7.92
N SER A 4 16.38 24.09 -7.13
CA SER A 4 16.53 23.32 -5.89
C SER A 4 17.11 21.95 -6.27
N PRO A 5 18.18 21.48 -5.60
CA PRO A 5 18.68 20.14 -5.86
C PRO A 5 17.52 19.17 -5.59
N GLN A 6 17.16 18.36 -6.59
CA GLN A 6 16.25 17.24 -6.38
C GLN A 6 16.98 16.31 -5.41
N ILE A 7 16.55 16.34 -4.14
CA ILE A 7 17.09 15.43 -3.13
C ILE A 7 16.57 14.04 -3.51
N GLU A 8 17.48 13.20 -3.99
CA GLU A 8 17.23 11.79 -4.29
C GLU A 8 17.13 11.03 -2.97
N PHE A 9 15.93 10.85 -2.43
CA PHE A 9 15.69 10.11 -1.18
C PHE A 9 15.80 8.58 -1.35
N GLY A 10 16.13 8.09 -2.55
CA GLY A 10 16.16 6.66 -2.89
C GLY A 10 14.81 6.13 -3.36
N ASP A 11 14.69 4.81 -3.46
CA ASP A 11 13.46 4.14 -3.86
C ASP A 11 12.39 4.30 -2.77
N TYR A 12 11.20 4.76 -3.16
CA TYR A 12 10.05 4.79 -2.28
C TYR A 12 9.33 3.44 -2.30
N HIS A 13 9.02 2.91 -1.12
CA HIS A 13 8.31 1.65 -0.95
C HIS A 13 7.03 1.88 -0.13
N ALA A 14 5.94 1.21 -0.48
CA ALA A 14 4.73 1.20 0.32
C ALA A 14 4.14 -0.20 0.42
N LEU A 15 3.54 -0.49 1.58
CA LEU A 15 2.69 -1.64 1.82
C LEU A 15 1.27 -1.13 2.06
N VAL A 16 0.33 -1.47 1.18
CA VAL A 16 -1.07 -1.05 1.26
C VAL A 16 -1.94 -2.28 1.53
N ILE A 17 -2.84 -2.20 2.52
CA ILE A 17 -3.62 -3.35 3.00
C ILE A 17 -5.11 -3.00 2.99
N GLY A 18 -5.91 -3.79 2.28
CA GLY A 18 -7.37 -3.66 2.21
C GLY A 18 -8.06 -4.95 2.63
N ASN A 19 -8.79 -4.93 3.75
CA ASN A 19 -9.47 -6.11 4.30
C ASN A 19 -10.97 -5.91 4.36
N ASN A 20 -11.71 -6.64 3.53
CA ASN A 20 -13.16 -6.74 3.56
C ASN A 20 -13.64 -7.92 4.40
N ASP A 21 -12.98 -9.07 4.29
CA ASP A 21 -13.48 -10.36 4.79
C ASP A 21 -12.93 -10.70 6.18
N TYR A 22 -13.47 -10.06 7.21
CA TYR A 22 -13.12 -10.37 8.60
C TYR A 22 -13.85 -11.62 9.10
N LYS A 23 -13.10 -12.54 9.74
CA LYS A 23 -13.64 -13.80 10.28
C LYS A 23 -14.56 -13.61 11.50
N HIS A 24 -14.28 -12.59 12.31
CA HIS A 24 -14.94 -12.37 13.61
C HIS A 24 -15.55 -10.97 13.74
N LEU A 25 -15.52 -10.18 12.67
CA LEU A 25 -16.09 -8.84 12.60
C LEU A 25 -16.99 -8.76 11.37
N PRO A 26 -17.91 -7.80 11.30
CA PRO A 26 -18.67 -7.54 10.08
C PRO A 26 -17.75 -7.35 8.88
N LYS A 27 -18.18 -7.87 7.73
CA LYS A 27 -17.46 -7.66 6.48
C LYS A 27 -17.59 -6.21 6.04
N LEU A 28 -16.52 -5.67 5.49
CA LEU A 28 -16.52 -4.35 4.84
C LEU A 28 -16.78 -4.53 3.34
N GLU A 29 -17.33 -3.50 2.71
CA GLU A 29 -17.69 -3.54 1.30
C GLU A 29 -16.54 -3.02 0.41
N ASN A 30 -15.82 -1.98 0.84
CA ASN A 30 -14.97 -1.20 -0.08
C ASN A 30 -13.46 -1.17 0.24
N ALA A 31 -13.00 -1.75 1.35
CA ALA A 31 -11.61 -1.61 1.78
C ALA A 31 -10.59 -2.17 0.78
N ILE A 32 -10.96 -3.19 0.00
CA ILE A 32 -10.12 -3.70 -1.10
C ILE A 32 -10.01 -2.68 -2.23
N GLN A 33 -11.13 -2.06 -2.63
CA GLN A 33 -11.12 -1.08 -3.71
C GLN A 33 -10.35 0.18 -3.29
N ASP A 34 -10.55 0.65 -2.05
CA ASP A 34 -9.81 1.77 -1.49
C ASP A 34 -8.29 1.49 -1.50
N ALA A 35 -7.88 0.28 -1.12
CA ALA A 35 -6.47 -0.12 -1.16
C ALA A 35 -5.90 -0.11 -2.59
N ARG A 36 -6.67 -0.61 -3.58
CA ARG A 36 -6.24 -0.58 -5.00
C ARG A 36 -6.08 0.84 -5.52
N ASP A 37 -7.04 1.71 -5.23
CA ASP A 37 -7.03 3.09 -5.70
C ASP A 37 -5.84 3.86 -5.10
N VAL A 38 -5.57 3.66 -3.80
CA VAL A 38 -4.38 4.23 -3.14
C VAL A 38 -3.08 3.69 -3.72
N SER A 39 -3.00 2.38 -3.99
CA SER A 39 -1.82 1.78 -4.62
C SER A 39 -1.57 2.36 -6.01
N GLU A 40 -2.61 2.49 -6.83
CA GLU A 40 -2.48 3.07 -8.17
C GLU A 40 -1.95 4.52 -8.10
N VAL A 41 -2.47 5.32 -7.18
CA VAL A 41 -2.01 6.69 -6.96
C VAL A 41 -0.53 6.71 -6.57
N LEU A 42 -0.13 5.89 -5.60
CA LEU A 42 1.26 5.83 -5.12
C LEU A 42 2.24 5.36 -6.20
N GLU A 43 1.86 4.36 -7.00
CA GLU A 43 2.70 3.88 -8.11
C GLU A 43 2.82 4.91 -9.22
N ARG A 44 1.69 5.41 -9.72
CA ARG A 44 1.65 6.21 -10.96
C ARG A 44 2.07 7.65 -10.76
N LEU A 45 1.66 8.26 -9.65
CA LEU A 45 1.84 9.69 -9.43
C LEU A 45 3.06 9.99 -8.57
N TYR A 46 3.47 9.04 -7.72
CA TYR A 46 4.54 9.24 -6.75
C TYR A 46 5.73 8.29 -6.95
N GLY A 47 5.65 7.33 -7.88
CA GLY A 47 6.77 6.45 -8.23
C GLY A 47 7.13 5.44 -7.14
N TYR A 48 6.19 5.11 -6.24
CA TYR A 48 6.43 4.08 -5.22
C TYR A 48 6.46 2.68 -5.83
N LYS A 49 7.30 1.82 -5.27
CA LYS A 49 7.20 0.36 -5.41
C LYS A 49 6.19 -0.13 -4.37
N VAL A 50 4.97 -0.43 -4.82
CA VAL A 50 3.88 -0.78 -3.92
C VAL A 50 3.67 -2.29 -3.84
N GLN A 51 3.53 -2.81 -2.62
CA GLN A 51 2.99 -4.13 -2.35
C GLN A 51 1.58 -3.96 -1.81
N THR A 52 0.59 -4.55 -2.48
CA THR A 52 -0.82 -4.51 -2.04
C THR A 52 -1.23 -5.87 -1.49
N LEU A 53 -1.86 -5.90 -0.32
CA LEU A 53 -2.45 -7.11 0.27
C LEU A 53 -3.96 -6.94 0.42
N GLU A 54 -4.71 -7.94 -0.04
CA GLU A 54 -6.18 -7.97 0.01
C GLU A 54 -6.65 -9.12 0.90
N ASN A 55 -7.55 -8.84 1.85
CA ASN A 55 -8.02 -9.81 2.86
C ASN A 55 -6.86 -10.58 3.54
N ALA A 56 -5.81 -9.84 3.88
CA ALA A 56 -4.56 -10.38 4.38
C ALA A 56 -4.73 -11.03 5.76
N THR A 57 -4.10 -12.18 5.95
CA THR A 57 -3.95 -12.76 7.29
C THR A 57 -2.86 -12.06 8.08
N ARG A 58 -2.81 -12.28 9.41
CA ARG A 58 -1.72 -11.79 10.26
C ARG A 58 -0.35 -12.26 9.74
N SER A 59 -0.24 -13.49 9.28
CA SER A 59 1.01 -14.03 8.75
C SER A 59 1.44 -13.33 7.47
N ASP A 60 0.51 -12.99 6.58
CA ASP A 60 0.80 -12.25 5.35
C ASP A 60 1.32 -10.84 5.65
N ILE A 61 0.67 -10.14 6.58
CA ILE A 61 1.07 -8.78 6.99
C ILE A 61 2.47 -8.80 7.60
N ILE A 62 2.74 -9.72 8.54
CA ILE A 62 4.08 -9.84 9.14
C ILE A 62 5.11 -10.23 8.09
N GLY A 63 4.79 -11.16 7.19
CA GLY A 63 5.68 -11.57 6.10
C GLY A 63 6.03 -10.43 5.14
N ALA A 64 5.11 -9.49 4.91
CA ALA A 64 5.38 -8.32 4.08
C ALA A 64 6.27 -7.27 4.77
N LEU A 65 6.23 -7.18 6.11
CA LEU A 65 7.03 -6.21 6.87
C LEU A 65 8.48 -6.65 7.11
N VAL A 66 8.74 -7.96 7.11
CA VAL A 66 10.06 -8.53 7.38
C VAL A 66 10.88 -8.81 6.12
N LYS A 67 10.40 -8.32 4.97
CA LYS A 67 10.98 -8.52 3.66
C LYS A 67 11.99 -7.43 3.34
#